data_AF-W2TFX9-F1
#
_entry.id   AF-W2TFX9-F1
#
_cell.length_a   1.000
_cell.length_b   1.000
_cell.length_c   1.000
_cell.angle_alpha   90.00
_cell.angle_beta   90.00
_cell.angle_gamma   90.00
#
_symmetry.space_group_name_H-M   'P 1'
#
loop_
_entity.id
_entity.type
_entity.pdbx_description
1 polymer ?
#
loop_
_entity_poly.entity_id
_entity_poly.type
_entity_poly.pdbx_seq_one_letter_code
_entity_poly.pdbx_strand_id
1 'polypeptide(L)'
;MYPASLSPAMAAATRKANIKQKPFMLTMFNRLNFNLYPTKPKQVEVVALPILWECLKAGVADSEIRKAVTEFAKGLQQLMGERALLDQASMEVDPPRKKLLESLIR
;
A
#
# COMPACT_ATOMS: atom_id res chain seq x y z
N MET A 1 -11.43 14.69 -13.57
CA MET A 1 -11.56 13.22 -13.71
C MET A 1 -11.71 12.63 -12.32
N TYR A 2 -12.79 11.87 -12.03
CA TYR A 2 -13.13 11.36 -10.70
C TYR A 2 -12.12 10.27 -10.25
N PRO A 3 -11.13 10.57 -9.39
CA PRO A 3 -10.14 9.58 -8.96
C PRO A 3 -10.79 8.50 -8.07
N ALA A 4 -11.89 8.86 -7.40
CA ALA A 4 -12.62 8.01 -6.48
C ALA A 4 -13.27 6.79 -7.14
N SER A 5 -13.79 6.91 -8.36
CA SER A 5 -14.44 5.79 -9.07
C SER A 5 -13.44 4.79 -9.64
N LEU A 6 -12.19 5.22 -9.90
CA LEU A 6 -11.11 4.36 -10.38
C LEU A 6 -10.45 3.55 -9.26
N SER A 7 -10.56 4.01 -8.00
CA SER A 7 -9.90 3.39 -6.84
C SER A 7 -10.24 1.90 -6.65
N PRO A 8 -11.52 1.46 -6.69
CA PRO A 8 -11.85 0.04 -6.57
C PRO A 8 -11.31 -0.81 -7.72
N ALA A 9 -11.38 -0.31 -8.96
CA ALA A 9 -10.90 -1.03 -10.14
C ALA A 9 -9.37 -1.17 -10.12
N MET A 10 -8.66 -0.09 -9.79
CA MET A 10 -7.19 -0.09 -9.65
C MET A 10 -6.73 -0.98 -8.51
N ALA A 11 -7.45 -0.99 -7.38
CA ALA A 11 -7.17 -1.87 -6.27
C ALA A 11 -7.34 -3.35 -6.67
N ALA A 12 -8.46 -3.70 -7.32
CA ALA A 12 -8.71 -5.06 -7.79
C ALA A 12 -7.64 -5.51 -8.81
N ALA A 13 -7.26 -4.64 -9.74
CA ALA A 13 -6.20 -4.92 -10.71
C ALA A 13 -4.83 -5.09 -10.01
N THR A 14 -4.52 -4.26 -9.01
CA THR A 14 -3.27 -4.36 -8.24
C THR A 14 -3.20 -5.66 -7.44
N ARG A 15 -4.31 -6.16 -6.91
CA ARG A 15 -4.37 -7.46 -6.21
C ARG A 15 -4.15 -8.62 -7.17
N LYS A 16 -4.73 -8.58 -8.37
CA LYS A 16 -4.62 -9.63 -9.40
C LYS A 16 -3.32 -9.58 -10.21
N ALA A 17 -2.54 -8.52 -10.09
CA ALA A 17 -1.30 -8.34 -10.84
C ALA A 17 -0.28 -9.46 -10.51
N ASN A 18 0.31 -10.03 -11.56
CA ASN A 18 1.39 -11.00 -11.40
C ASN A 18 2.70 -10.30 -10.97
N ILE A 19 3.73 -11.08 -10.66
CA ILE A 19 5.02 -10.56 -10.16
C ILE A 19 5.67 -9.51 -11.07
N LYS A 20 5.50 -9.61 -12.39
CA LYS A 20 6.05 -8.64 -13.36
C LYS A 20 5.24 -7.35 -13.43
N GLN A 21 3.94 -7.43 -13.15
CA GLN A 21 3.02 -6.29 -13.21
C GLN A 21 2.88 -5.57 -11.87
N LYS A 22 3.09 -6.29 -10.77
CA LYS A 22 2.86 -5.80 -9.41
C LYS A 22 3.60 -4.49 -9.09
N PRO A 23 4.89 -4.32 -9.45
CA PRO A 23 5.59 -3.07 -9.21
C PRO A 23 4.90 -1.86 -9.85
N PHE A 24 4.61 -1.98 -11.15
CA PHE A 24 3.94 -0.91 -11.91
C PHE A 24 2.56 -0.58 -11.33
N MET A 25 1.77 -1.61 -11.00
CA MET A 25 0.43 -1.42 -10.44
C MET A 25 0.47 -0.73 -9.09
N LEU A 26 1.41 -1.10 -8.20
CA LEU A 26 1.60 -0.42 -6.91
C LEU A 26 1.99 1.05 -7.11
N THR A 27 2.89 1.37 -8.04
CA THR A 27 3.26 2.77 -8.33
C THR A 27 2.07 3.59 -8.80
N MET A 28 1.27 3.07 -9.74
CA MET A 28 0.09 3.78 -10.26
C MET A 28 -0.98 3.95 -9.19
N PHE A 29 -1.19 2.91 -8.36
CA PHE A 29 -2.14 2.97 -7.28
C PHE A 29 -1.71 3.95 -6.17
N ASN A 30 -0.40 4.04 -5.88
CA ASN A 30 0.13 5.03 -4.95
C ASN A 30 -0.15 6.46 -5.41
N ARG A 31 0.10 6.77 -6.70
CA ARG A 31 -0.21 8.08 -7.29
C ARG A 31 -1.70 8.42 -7.18
N LEU A 32 -2.57 7.43 -7.43
CA LEU A 32 -4.01 7.61 -7.27
C LEU A 32 -4.38 7.94 -5.81
N ASN A 33 -3.78 7.24 -4.85
CA ASN A 33 -3.98 7.48 -3.43
C ASN A 33 -3.60 8.92 -3.05
N PHE A 34 -2.45 9.42 -3.50
CA PHE A 34 -2.05 10.82 -3.27
C PHE A 34 -3.06 11.84 -3.80
N ASN A 35 -3.60 11.61 -5.00
CA ASN A 35 -4.60 12.51 -5.58
C ASN A 35 -5.95 12.44 -4.85
N LEU A 36 -6.29 11.28 -4.28
CA LEU A 36 -7.59 11.03 -3.66
C LEU A 36 -7.62 11.40 -2.17
N TYR A 37 -6.50 11.23 -1.47
CA TYR A 37 -6.41 11.38 -0.02
C TYR A 37 -6.89 12.74 0.54
N PRO A 38 -6.61 13.90 -0.10
CA PRO A 38 -7.09 15.20 0.40
C PRO A 38 -8.62 15.31 0.48
N THR A 39 -9.36 14.53 -0.31
CA THR A 39 -10.82 14.60 -0.39
C THR A 39 -11.53 13.38 0.19
N LYS A 40 -10.86 12.21 0.18
CA LYS A 40 -11.43 10.93 0.60
C LYS A 40 -10.38 10.08 1.35
N PRO A 41 -9.84 10.55 2.49
CA PRO A 41 -8.76 9.85 3.20
C PRO A 41 -9.22 8.45 3.62
N LYS A 42 -10.39 8.33 4.27
CA LYS A 42 -10.93 7.03 4.71
C LYS A 42 -11.12 6.02 3.59
N GLN A 43 -11.49 6.46 2.39
CA GLN A 43 -11.59 5.56 1.24
C GLN A 43 -10.21 5.01 0.86
N VAL A 44 -9.18 5.86 0.83
CA VAL A 44 -7.80 5.43 0.56
C VAL A 44 -7.33 4.44 1.62
N GLU A 45 -7.53 4.72 2.91
CA GLU A 45 -7.14 3.81 4.00
C GLU A 45 -7.76 2.42 3.83
N VAL A 46 -9.09 2.37 3.65
CA VAL A 46 -9.86 1.11 3.53
C VAL A 46 -9.46 0.30 2.30
N VAL A 47 -9.08 0.95 1.20
CA VAL A 47 -8.76 0.25 -0.04
C VAL A 47 -7.28 -0.13 -0.12
N ALA A 48 -6.39 0.76 0.33
CA ALA A 48 -4.95 0.63 0.15
C ALA A 48 -4.24 -0.18 1.24
N LEU A 49 -4.65 -0.04 2.51
CA LEU A 49 -4.04 -0.80 3.61
C LEU A 49 -4.14 -2.32 3.41
N PRO A 50 -5.29 -2.90 3.00
CA PRO A 50 -5.36 -4.34 2.75
C PRO A 50 -4.36 -4.82 1.69
N ILE A 51 -4.10 -4.01 0.66
CA ILE A 51 -3.11 -4.34 -0.38
C ILE A 51 -1.70 -4.35 0.19
N LEU A 52 -1.36 -3.39 1.06
CA LEU A 52 -0.07 -3.39 1.75
C LEU A 52 0.08 -4.64 2.62
N TRP A 53 -0.96 -5.00 3.39
CA TRP A 53 -0.95 -6.18 4.25
C TRP A 53 -0.78 -7.47 3.45
N GLU A 54 -1.47 -7.60 2.32
CA GLU A 54 -1.30 -8.71 1.39
C GLU A 54 0.15 -8.79 0.87
N CYS A 55 0.77 -7.66 0.53
CA CYS A 55 2.17 -7.63 0.06
C CYS A 55 3.16 -8.07 1.16
N LEU A 56 2.96 -7.61 2.40
CA LEU A 56 3.77 -8.07 3.54
C LEU A 56 3.55 -9.56 3.85
N LYS A 57 2.31 -10.04 3.67
CA LYS A 57 1.94 -11.45 3.87
C LYS A 57 2.56 -12.38 2.83
N ALA A 58 2.57 -11.96 1.57
CA ALA A 58 3.21 -12.67 0.46
C ALA A 58 4.75 -12.64 0.52
N GLY A 59 5.32 -11.62 1.19
CA GLY A 59 6.75 -11.43 1.31
C GLY A 59 7.35 -10.59 0.18
N VAL A 60 8.55 -10.06 0.43
CA VAL A 60 9.24 -9.09 -0.44
C VAL A 60 10.66 -9.56 -0.79
N ALA A 61 10.82 -10.85 -1.09
CA ALA A 61 12.13 -11.43 -1.38
C ALA A 61 12.72 -10.91 -2.70
N ASP A 62 11.87 -10.67 -3.71
CA ASP A 62 12.29 -10.09 -4.98
C ASP A 62 12.62 -8.60 -4.82
N SER A 63 13.72 -8.15 -5.42
CA SER A 63 14.25 -6.79 -5.23
C SER A 63 13.35 -5.70 -5.83
N GLU A 64 12.70 -5.97 -6.97
CA GLU A 64 11.78 -5.02 -7.62
C GLU A 64 10.49 -4.92 -6.83
N ILE A 65 9.96 -6.07 -6.37
CA ILE A 65 8.80 -6.12 -5.47
C ILE A 65 9.10 -5.38 -4.17
N ARG A 66 10.26 -5.62 -3.55
CA ARG A 66 10.66 -4.94 -2.31
C ARG A 66 10.70 -3.44 -2.50
N LYS A 67 11.28 -2.96 -3.60
CA LYS A 67 11.32 -1.52 -3.91
C LYS A 67 9.90 -0.95 -4.07
N ALA A 68 9.04 -1.60 -4.85
CA ALA A 68 7.68 -1.12 -5.07
C ALA A 68 6.83 -1.12 -3.79
N VAL A 69 6.95 -2.16 -2.96
CA VAL A 69 6.25 -2.23 -1.66
C VAL A 69 6.80 -1.18 -0.70
N THR A 70 8.11 -0.90 -0.73
CA THR A 70 8.75 0.19 0.04
C THR A 70 8.16 1.54 -0.34
N GLU A 71 8.14 1.88 -1.63
CA GLU A 71 7.59 3.15 -2.12
C GLU A 71 6.10 3.28 -1.81
N PHE A 72 5.35 2.17 -1.90
CA PHE A 72 3.94 2.14 -1.54
C PHE A 72 3.72 2.37 -0.04
N ALA A 73 4.48 1.70 0.82
CA ALA A 73 4.40 1.86 2.26
C ALA A 73 4.79 3.27 2.71
N LYS A 74 5.87 3.84 2.15
CA LYS A 74 6.28 5.24 2.39
C LYS A 74 5.23 6.23 1.90
N GLY A 75 4.59 5.95 0.76
CA GLY A 75 3.46 6.74 0.27
C GLY A 75 2.29 6.78 1.25
N LEU A 76 1.89 5.63 1.78
CA LEU A 76 0.83 5.55 2.80
C LEU A 76 1.26 6.23 4.10
N GLN A 77 2.49 6.01 4.57
CA GLN A 77 3.04 6.71 5.74
C GLN A 77 2.98 8.23 5.58
N GLN A 78 3.34 8.77 4.41
CA GLN A 78 3.28 10.20 4.13
C GLN A 78 1.84 10.74 4.17
N LEU A 79 0.87 9.95 3.71
CA LEU A 79 -0.54 10.37 3.65
C LEU A 79 -1.22 10.34 5.04
N MET A 80 -1.02 9.28 5.82
CA MET A 80 -1.75 9.08 7.09
C MET A 80 -0.91 9.28 8.35
N GLY A 81 0.40 9.40 8.20
CA GLY A 81 1.35 9.45 9.31
C GLY A 81 1.83 8.06 9.74
N GLU A 82 3.09 8.00 10.20
CA GLU A 82 3.73 6.77 10.65
C GLU A 82 2.99 6.09 11.80
N ARG A 83 2.58 6.87 12.80
CA ARG A 83 1.87 6.33 13.97
C ARG A 83 0.58 5.62 13.57
N ALA A 84 -0.26 6.27 12.75
CA ALA A 84 -1.52 5.69 12.29
C ALA A 84 -1.28 4.41 11.47
N LEU A 85 -0.26 4.41 10.60
CA LEU A 85 0.09 3.24 9.80
C LEU A 85 0.54 2.06 10.68
N LEU A 86 1.40 2.30 11.67
CA LEU A 86 1.91 1.26 12.57
C LEU A 86 0.85 0.75 13.56
N ASP A 87 -0.07 1.61 13.99
CA ASP A 87 -1.20 1.22 14.84
C ASP A 87 -2.13 0.27 14.07
N GLN A 88 -2.47 0.60 12.81
CA GLN A 88 -3.26 -0.29 11.94
C GLN A 88 -2.53 -1.60 11.63
N ALA A 89 -1.22 -1.55 11.36
CA ALA A 89 -0.43 -2.76 11.12
C ALA A 89 -0.48 -3.73 12.31
N SER A 90 -0.49 -3.19 13.54
CA SER A 90 -0.53 -4.01 14.77
C SER A 90 -1.80 -4.85 14.91
N MET A 91 -2.88 -4.48 14.21
CA MET A 91 -4.15 -5.22 14.20
C MET A 91 -4.25 -6.25 13.08
N GLU A 92 -3.46 -6.09 12.00
CA GLU A 92 -3.67 -6.78 10.72
C GLU A 92 -2.54 -7.74 10.33
N VAL A 93 -1.34 -7.54 10.89
CA VAL A 93 -0.16 -8.36 10.62
C VAL A 93 0.52 -8.82 11.90
N ASP A 94 1.22 -9.95 11.84
CA ASP A 94 1.99 -10.51 12.94
C ASP A 94 3.29 -9.72 13.21
N PRO A 95 3.91 -9.87 14.41
CA PRO A 95 5.08 -9.09 14.79
C PRO A 95 6.26 -9.12 13.80
N PRO A 96 6.61 -10.26 13.14
CA PRO A 96 7.63 -10.27 12.09
C PRO A 96 7.32 -9.35 10.91
N ARG A 97 6.07 -9.34 10.43
CA ARG A 97 5.65 -8.48 9.31
C ARG A 97 5.54 -7.03 9.71
N LYS A 98 5.18 -6.74 10.96
CA LYS A 98 5.26 -5.38 11.51
C LYS A 98 6.71 -4.86 11.51
N LYS A 99 7.67 -5.66 11.99
CA LYS A 99 9.10 -5.29 11.93
C LYS A 99 9.59 -5.09 10.49
N LEU A 100 9.12 -5.93 9.56
CA LEU A 100 9.38 -5.72 8.15
C LEU A 100 8.83 -4.36 7.68
N LEU A 101 7.58 -4.03 7.97
CA LEU A 101 7.00 -2.73 7.63
C LEU A 101 7.82 -1.57 8.20
N GLU A 102 8.17 -1.63 9.48
CA GLU A 102 9.03 -0.62 10.13
C GLU A 102 10.36 -0.46 9.38
N SER A 103 10.97 -1.56 8.92
CA SER A 103 12.21 -1.51 8.14
C SER A 103 12.04 -0.93 6.73
N LEU A 104 10.84 -1.01 6.15
CA LEU A 104 10.55 -0.49 4.81
C LEU A 104 10.24 1.01 4.85
N ILE A 105 9.61 1.50 5.93
CA ILE A 105 9.20 2.92 6.02
C ILE A 105 10.24 3.83 6.65
N ARG A 106 11.26 3.27 7.32
CA ARG A 106 12.40 4.02 7.84
C ARG A 106 13.38 4.48 6.75
#